data_AF-A0A819X834-F1
#
_entry.id   AF-A0A819X834-F1
#
_cell.length_a   1.000
_cell.length_b   1.000
_cell.length_c   1.000
_cell.angle_alpha   90.00
_cell.angle_beta   90.00
_cell.angle_gamma   90.00
#
_symmetry.space_group_name_H-M   'P 1'
#
loop_
_entity.id
_entity.type
_entity.pdbx_description
1 polymer ?
#
loop_
_entity_poly.entity_id
_entity_poly.type
_entity_poly.pdbx_seq_one_letter_code
_entity_poly.pdbx_strand_id
1 'polypeptide(L)'
;MHLNRTLGIPSVGERQSMCPPCRGFTPKLAEFYESYAHDKNFQIIFIIFDNDEDSFNEYYQEMPSLALAFHDREKKQELGKKVNVSSIPTLILLDEDSGDIICTDARNRVVSDDTGENFPWYSS
;
A
#
# COMPACT_ATOMS: atom_id res chain seq x y z
N MET A 1 16.78 7.70 -14.76
CA MET A 1 15.36 7.95 -14.45
C MET A 1 15.07 7.04 -13.28
N HIS A 2 15.20 7.56 -12.05
CA HIS A 2 15.08 6.75 -10.83
C HIS A 2 13.60 6.43 -10.62
N LEU A 3 13.29 5.14 -10.39
CA LEU A 3 11.93 4.72 -10.07
C LEU A 3 11.70 4.86 -8.57
N ASN A 4 10.66 5.60 -8.19
CA ASN A 4 10.21 5.68 -6.81
C ASN A 4 9.08 4.67 -6.61
N ARG A 5 9.33 3.36 -6.68
CA ARG A 5 8.24 2.38 -6.50
C ARG A 5 7.79 2.33 -5.04
N THR A 6 6.64 2.93 -4.78
CA THR A 6 5.93 2.79 -3.51
C THR A 6 5.49 1.35 -3.25
N LEU A 7 5.75 0.85 -2.04
CA LEU A 7 5.06 -0.32 -1.54
C LEU A 7 3.75 0.18 -0.90
N GLY A 8 2.62 -0.41 -1.28
CA GLY A 8 1.35 0.01 -0.71
C GLY A 8 0.70 -1.15 0.01
N ILE A 9 0.96 -1.29 1.31
CA ILE A 9 0.31 -2.35 2.09
C ILE A 9 -1.13 -1.91 2.41
N PRO A 10 -2.11 -2.70 1.99
CA PRO A 10 -3.21 -3.02 2.91
C PRO A 10 -3.35 -4.53 2.90
N SER A 11 -3.40 -5.28 3.98
CA SER A 11 -3.50 -5.06 5.42
C SER A 11 -3.38 -6.48 6.01
N VAL A 12 -2.96 -6.62 7.26
CA VAL A 12 -2.96 -7.91 7.96
C VAL A 12 -4.36 -8.22 8.48
N GLY A 13 -4.93 -9.36 8.08
CA GLY A 13 -5.93 -10.13 8.83
C GLY A 13 -7.38 -9.63 8.87
N GLU A 14 -8.29 -10.56 8.53
CA GLU A 14 -9.75 -10.56 8.64
C GLU A 14 -10.53 -9.67 7.65
N ARG A 15 -10.94 -10.28 6.54
CA ARG A 15 -11.99 -9.84 5.59
C ARG A 15 -12.00 -8.33 5.37
N GLN A 16 -11.25 -7.85 4.37
CA GLN A 16 -11.24 -6.42 3.99
C GLN A 16 -12.63 -5.87 3.66
N SER A 17 -13.57 -6.72 3.20
CA SER A 17 -15.01 -6.42 3.09
C SER A 17 -15.64 -5.86 4.39
N MET A 18 -15.08 -6.23 5.56
CA MET A 18 -15.54 -5.91 6.90
C MET A 18 -14.57 -5.04 7.72
N CYS A 19 -13.60 -4.35 7.10
CA CYS A 19 -12.77 -3.34 7.78
C CYS A 19 -13.33 -1.92 7.52
N PRO A 20 -14.06 -1.29 8.48
CA PRO A 20 -14.61 0.06 8.28
C PRO A 20 -13.57 1.13 7.91
N PRO A 21 -12.39 1.23 8.56
CA PRO A 21 -11.40 2.25 8.19
C PRO A 21 -10.74 1.99 6.84
N CYS A 22 -10.65 0.72 6.40
CA CYS A 22 -10.11 0.37 5.10
C CYS A 22 -11.04 0.84 3.98
N ARG A 23 -12.36 0.63 4.11
CA ARG A 23 -13.36 1.10 3.12
C ARG A 23 -13.35 2.62 2.91
N GLY A 24 -13.02 3.39 3.95
CA GLY A 24 -12.91 4.85 3.83
C GLY A 24 -11.60 5.33 3.21
N PHE A 25 -10.52 4.55 3.31
CA PHE A 25 -9.20 4.95 2.81
C PHE A 25 -8.95 4.47 1.38
N THR A 26 -9.38 3.26 1.03
CA THR A 26 -9.14 2.66 -0.29
C THR A 26 -9.56 3.56 -1.46
N PRO A 27 -10.76 4.21 -1.47
CA PRO A 27 -11.13 5.10 -2.56
C PRO A 27 -10.21 6.31 -2.70
N LYS A 28 -9.75 6.89 -1.59
CA LYS A 28 -8.80 8.01 -1.59
C LYS A 28 -7.44 7.61 -2.14
N LEU A 29 -6.98 6.41 -1.79
CA LEU A 29 -5.73 5.87 -2.31
C LEU A 29 -5.82 5.61 -3.82
N ALA A 30 -6.96 5.09 -4.30
CA ALA A 30 -7.19 4.88 -5.72
C ALA A 30 -7.18 6.21 -6.50
N GLU A 31 -7.89 7.23 -6.03
CA GLU A 31 -7.90 8.56 -6.64
C GLU A 31 -6.50 9.20 -6.70
N PHE A 32 -5.74 9.11 -5.61
CA PHE A 32 -4.35 9.59 -5.57
C PHE A 32 -3.45 8.82 -6.56
N TYR A 33 -3.62 7.51 -6.66
CA TYR A 33 -2.87 6.68 -7.58
C TYR A 33 -3.18 7.02 -9.04
N GLU A 34 -4.46 7.09 -9.41
CA GLU A 34 -4.89 7.45 -10.76
C GLU A 34 -4.39 8.84 -11.18
N SER A 35 -4.37 9.79 -10.23
CA SER A 35 -3.97 11.18 -10.50
C SER A 35 -2.44 11.36 -10.60
N TYR A 36 -1.65 10.60 -9.84
CA TYR A 36 -0.24 10.93 -9.62
C TYR A 36 0.76 9.81 -9.87
N ALA A 37 0.34 8.55 -10.02
CA ALA A 37 1.26 7.42 -10.16
C ALA A 37 2.22 7.57 -11.34
N HIS A 38 1.70 8.03 -12.48
CA HIS A 38 2.50 8.24 -13.68
C HIS A 38 3.52 9.38 -13.47
N ASP A 39 3.06 10.55 -13.03
CA ASP A 39 3.91 11.75 -12.96
C ASP A 39 4.90 11.71 -11.80
N LYS A 40 4.51 11.10 -10.68
CA LYS A 40 5.38 10.91 -9.51
C LYS A 40 6.15 9.58 -9.56
N ASN A 41 5.96 8.81 -10.62
CA ASN A 41 6.66 7.56 -10.94
C ASN A 41 6.65 6.55 -9.78
N PHE A 42 5.45 6.20 -9.30
CA PHE A 42 5.27 5.20 -8.25
C PHE A 42 4.24 4.14 -8.61
N GLN A 43 4.34 2.99 -7.92
CA GLN A 43 3.44 1.86 -8.07
C GLN A 43 2.75 1.59 -6.73
N ILE A 44 1.59 0.92 -6.73
CA ILE A 44 1.05 0.32 -5.50
C ILE A 44 1.15 -1.21 -5.63
N ILE A 45 1.64 -1.84 -4.56
CA ILE A 45 1.72 -3.29 -4.42
C ILE A 45 0.95 -3.71 -3.17
N PHE A 46 -0.26 -4.21 -3.38
CA PHE A 46 -1.17 -4.70 -2.36
C PHE A 46 -0.65 -5.96 -1.68
N ILE A 47 -0.74 -6.02 -0.35
CA ILE A 47 -0.28 -7.18 0.42
C ILE A 47 -1.37 -7.62 1.39
N ILE A 48 -2.09 -8.66 0.98
CA ILE A 48 -3.10 -9.29 1.83
C ILE A 48 -2.49 -10.36 2.74
N PHE A 49 -2.79 -10.31 4.03
CA PHE A 49 -2.50 -11.43 4.96
C PHE A 49 -3.80 -12.10 5.42
N ASP A 50 -4.75 -12.29 4.50
CA ASP A 50 -5.94 -13.10 4.74
C ASP A 50 -5.61 -14.58 4.49
N ASN A 51 -6.45 -15.46 5.03
CA ASN A 51 -6.41 -16.91 4.79
C ASN A 51 -7.43 -17.35 3.73
N ASP A 52 -8.27 -16.43 3.25
CA ASP A 52 -9.30 -16.66 2.24
C ASP A 52 -8.90 -16.07 0.87
N GLU A 53 -8.56 -16.95 -0.08
CA GLU A 53 -8.13 -16.59 -1.43
C GLU A 53 -9.29 -16.10 -2.29
N ASP A 54 -10.50 -16.62 -2.10
CA ASP A 54 -11.67 -16.22 -2.88
C ASP A 54 -12.07 -14.78 -2.54
N SER A 55 -12.12 -14.46 -1.24
CA SER A 55 -12.34 -13.09 -0.76
C SER A 55 -11.25 -12.12 -1.25
N PHE A 56 -9.99 -12.56 -1.33
CA PHE A 56 -8.91 -11.76 -1.91
C PHE A 56 -9.17 -11.46 -3.38
N ASN A 57 -9.50 -12.49 -4.17
CA ASN A 57 -9.69 -12.36 -5.60
C ASN A 57 -10.86 -11.42 -5.93
N GLU A 58 -11.98 -11.52 -5.21
CA GLU A 58 -13.11 -10.60 -5.36
C GLU A 58 -12.71 -9.15 -5.07
N TYR A 59 -12.00 -8.91 -3.97
CA TYR A 59 -11.56 -7.56 -3.59
C TYR A 59 -10.51 -6.97 -4.55
N TYR A 60 -9.59 -7.81 -5.04
CA TYR A 60 -8.52 -7.39 -5.94
C TYR A 60 -9.05 -6.94 -7.31
N GLN A 61 -10.17 -7.49 -7.78
CA GLN A 61 -10.76 -7.07 -9.06
C GLN A 61 -11.17 -5.59 -9.10
N GLU A 62 -11.36 -4.96 -7.94
CA GLU A 62 -11.71 -3.55 -7.82
C GLU A 62 -10.50 -2.61 -7.75
N MET A 63 -9.26 -3.15 -7.79
CA MET A 63 -8.04 -2.37 -7.57
C MET A 63 -7.24 -2.12 -8.86
N PRO A 64 -6.80 -0.87 -9.12
CA PRO A 64 -5.92 -0.56 -10.25
C PRO A 64 -4.44 -0.92 -10.01
N SER A 65 -4.14 -1.62 -8.91
CA SER A 65 -2.78 -1.84 -8.40
C SER A 65 -2.31 -3.28 -8.61
N LEU A 66 -1.00 -3.53 -8.42
CA LEU A 66 -0.45 -4.89 -8.39
C LEU A 66 -0.71 -5.50 -7.01
N ALA A 67 -0.76 -6.83 -6.92
CA ALA A 67 -0.76 -7.53 -5.63
C ALA A 67 0.40 -8.51 -5.54
N LEU A 68 0.95 -8.65 -4.33
CA LEU A 68 1.84 -9.75 -4.01
C LEU A 68 1.04 -11.06 -4.03
N ALA A 69 1.61 -12.10 -4.64
CA ALA A 69 0.95 -13.40 -4.81
C ALA A 69 0.39 -13.91 -3.48
N PHE A 70 -0.86 -14.40 -3.52
CA PHE A 70 -1.59 -14.80 -2.32
C PHE A 70 -0.82 -15.84 -1.46
N HIS A 71 -0.22 -16.83 -2.12
CA HIS A 71 0.50 -17.93 -1.47
C HIS A 71 1.94 -17.64 -1.06
N ASP A 72 2.48 -16.45 -1.37
CA ASP A 72 3.87 -16.09 -1.06
C ASP A 72 4.03 -15.63 0.40
N ARG A 73 3.76 -16.56 1.33
CA ARG A 73 3.69 -16.30 2.78
C ARG A 73 5.04 -15.85 3.36
N GLU A 74 6.14 -16.40 2.84
CA GLU A 74 7.49 -16.07 3.29
C GLU A 74 7.82 -14.60 3.03
N LYS A 75 7.66 -14.13 1.78
CA LYS A 75 7.90 -12.73 1.45
C LYS A 75 6.97 -11.78 2.21
N LYS A 76 5.71 -12.17 2.39
CA LYS A 76 4.75 -11.40 3.21
C LYS A 76 5.26 -11.23 4.64
N GLN A 77 5.76 -12.30 5.26
CA GLN A 77 6.30 -12.26 6.62
C GLN A 77 7.60 -11.44 6.70
N GLU A 78 8.51 -11.57 5.73
CA GLU A 78 9.74 -10.78 5.67
C GLU A 78 9.43 -9.28 5.57
N LEU A 79 8.50 -8.91 4.68
CA LEU A 79 8.04 -7.53 4.52
C LEU A 79 7.39 -7.02 5.81
N GLY A 80 6.45 -7.79 6.40
CA GLY A 80 5.79 -7.41 7.64
C GLY A 80 6.77 -7.14 8.80
N LYS A 81 7.84 -7.95 8.92
CA LYS A 81 8.92 -7.73 9.90
C LYS A 81 9.73 -6.47 9.60
N LYS A 82 10.06 -6.22 8.33
CA LYS A 82 10.85 -5.07 7.91
C LYS A 82 10.15 -3.75 8.17
N VAL A 83 8.83 -3.70 7.97
CA VAL A 83 8.04 -2.46 8.06
C VAL A 83 7.28 -2.28 9.38
N ASN A 84 7.40 -3.23 10.32
CA ASN A 84 6.80 -3.18 11.67
C ASN A 84 5.33 -2.73 11.70
N VAL A 85 4.49 -3.33 10.84
CA VAL A 85 3.08 -2.97 10.71
C VAL A 85 2.30 -3.44 11.94
N SER A 86 1.69 -2.50 12.66
CA SER A 86 0.94 -2.78 13.90
C SER A 86 -0.55 -2.41 13.83
N SER A 87 -1.01 -1.79 12.73
CA SER A 87 -2.40 -1.37 12.55
C SER A 87 -2.83 -1.37 11.08
N ILE A 88 -4.12 -1.22 10.80
CA ILE A 88 -4.69 -1.21 9.45
C ILE A 88 -5.66 -0.03 9.25
N PRO A 89 -5.74 0.55 8.03
CA PRO A 89 -4.82 0.35 6.90
C PRO A 89 -3.46 1.04 7.14
N THR A 90 -2.36 0.43 6.67
CA THR A 90 -0.98 0.98 6.82
C THR A 90 -0.27 1.02 5.48
N LEU A 91 0.02 2.21 4.96
CA LEU A 91 0.74 2.41 3.70
C LEU A 91 2.21 2.80 3.99
N ILE A 92 3.18 2.10 3.40
CA ILE A 92 4.62 2.30 3.66
C ILE A 92 5.38 2.57 2.38
N LEU A 93 5.84 3.80 2.20
CA LEU A 93 6.65 4.15 1.04
C LEU A 93 8.07 3.60 1.17
N LEU A 94 8.52 2.91 0.13
CA LEU A 94 9.87 2.38 -0.01
C LEU A 94 10.56 2.97 -1.23
N ASP A 95 11.89 3.00 -1.20
CA ASP A 95 12.74 3.16 -2.37
C ASP A 95 12.85 1.83 -3.13
N GLU A 96 12.79 1.85 -4.46
CA GLU A 96 12.89 0.61 -5.24
C GLU A 96 14.31 0.03 -5.23
N ASP A 97 15.30 0.91 -5.42
CA ASP A 97 16.67 0.50 -5.70
C ASP A 97 17.36 -0.01 -4.45
N SER A 98 17.19 0.68 -3.33
CA SER A 98 17.76 0.28 -2.03
C SER A 98 16.83 -0.59 -1.20
N GLY A 99 15.52 -0.50 -1.44
CA GLY A 99 14.51 -1.10 -0.58
C GLY A 99 14.36 -0.40 0.77
N ASP A 100 14.93 0.80 0.94
CA ASP A 100 14.85 1.54 2.21
C ASP A 100 13.47 2.15 2.42
N ILE A 101 13.11 2.36 3.68
CA ILE A 101 11.86 3.01 4.05
C ILE A 101 12.00 4.51 3.85
N ILE A 102 11.15 5.08 3.00
CA ILE A 102 11.04 6.53 2.79
C ILE A 102 10.02 7.14 3.76
N CYS A 103 8.83 6.53 3.87
CA CYS A 103 7.73 7.06 4.68
C CYS A 103 6.89 5.94 5.30
N THR A 104 6.80 5.88 6.63
CA THR A 104 5.93 4.94 7.35
C THR A 104 4.51 5.48 7.59
N ASP A 105 4.29 6.78 7.33
CA ASP A 105 3.04 7.48 7.59
C ASP A 105 2.27 7.83 6.30
N ALA A 106 2.61 7.18 5.19
CA ALA A 106 2.10 7.53 3.86
C ALA A 106 0.56 7.48 3.79
N ARG A 107 -0.09 6.63 4.62
CA ARG A 107 -1.56 6.57 4.72
C ARG A 107 -2.15 7.91 5.13
N ASN A 108 -1.54 8.58 6.12
CA ASN A 108 -2.01 9.88 6.58
C ASN A 108 -1.59 10.99 5.62
N ARG A 109 -0.47 10.82 4.92
CA ARG A 109 -0.01 11.77 3.90
C ARG A 109 -0.93 11.82 2.69
N VAL A 110 -1.40 10.69 2.17
CA VAL A 110 -2.42 10.65 1.10
C VAL A 110 -3.70 11.42 1.48
N VAL A 111 -4.04 11.45 2.77
CA VAL A 111 -5.24 12.16 3.26
C VAL A 111 -4.99 13.64 3.51
N SER A 112 -3.78 14.02 3.92
CA SER A 112 -3.44 15.41 4.32
C SER A 112 -2.75 16.23 3.23
N ASP A 113 -2.18 15.56 2.22
CA ASP A 113 -1.54 16.12 1.03
C ASP A 113 -2.10 15.38 -0.19
N ASP A 114 -3.40 15.61 -0.46
CA ASP A 114 -4.16 14.93 -1.51
C ASP A 114 -3.68 15.29 -2.92
N THR A 115 -2.92 16.38 -3.08
CA THR A 115 -2.24 16.76 -4.32
C THR A 115 -0.83 16.17 -4.46
N GLY A 116 -0.30 15.61 -3.36
CA GLY A 116 1.04 15.06 -3.27
C GLY A 116 2.14 16.09 -3.52
N GLU A 117 1.92 17.36 -3.16
CA GLU A 117 2.90 18.44 -3.30
C GLU A 117 4.22 18.11 -2.59
N ASN A 118 4.16 17.39 -1.48
CA ASN A 118 5.30 17.03 -0.65
C ASN A 118 5.75 15.57 -0.84
N PHE A 119 5.16 14.84 -1.80
CA PHE A 119 5.60 13.48 -2.14
C PHE A 119 7.09 13.50 -2.54
N PRO A 120 7.95 12.57 -2.08
CA PRO A 120 7.63 11.28 -1.44
C PRO A 120 7.49 11.31 0.09
N TRP A 121 7.28 12.47 0.72
CA TRP A 121 7.07 12.57 2.18
C TRP A 121 8.18 11.90 3.00
N TYR A 122 9.43 12.20 2.68
CA TYR A 122 10.59 11.71 3.43
C TYR A 122 10.36 11.87 4.94
N SER A 123 10.54 10.76 5.67
CA SER A 123 10.49 10.78 7.12
C SER A 123 11.59 11.71 7.63
N SER A 124 11.19 12.74 8.39
CA SER A 124 12.09 13.66 9.07
C SER A 124 12.78 13.00 10.26
#